data_AF-A0A0R3L2A2-F1
#
_entry.id   AF-A0A0R3L2A2-F1
#
_cell.length_a   1.000
_cell.length_b   1.000
_cell.length_c   1.000
_cell.angle_alpha   90.00
_cell.angle_beta   90.00
_cell.angle_gamma   90.00
#
_symmetry.space_group_name_H-M   'P 1'
#
loop_
_entity.id
_entity.type
_entity.pdbx_description
1 polymer ?
#
loop_
_entity_poly.entity_id
_entity_poly.type
_entity_poly.pdbx_seq_one_letter_code
_entity_poly.pdbx_strand_id
1 'polypeptide(L)'
;MAVWRPATHEIDPLLEAVANTARATILPTASINIPPPSADGICSQRLRDGRELRLKLSAHYLEQERRGPCTVLVYALQGNAVVDNRMGYRVTGQAVLDVATRAFLEVECQLKQVGPVMP
;
A
#
# COMPACT_ATOMS: atom_id res chain seq x y z
N MET A 1 -31.17 -0.99 -1.68
CA MET A 1 -30.36 -0.56 -0.51
C MET A 1 -29.44 -1.72 -0.14
N ALA A 2 -28.12 -1.58 -0.32
CA ALA A 2 -27.17 -2.57 0.17
C ALA A 2 -27.07 -2.41 1.69
N VAL A 3 -27.55 -3.42 2.43
CA VAL A 3 -27.43 -3.47 3.89
C VAL A 3 -25.95 -3.64 4.22
N TRP A 4 -25.38 -2.71 4.99
CA TRP A 4 -24.01 -2.83 5.48
C TRP A 4 -23.88 -4.15 6.25
N ARG A 5 -22.89 -4.97 5.89
CA ARG A 5 -22.57 -6.22 6.57
C ARG A 5 -21.13 -6.14 7.06
N PRO A 6 -20.85 -6.64 8.27
CA PRO A 6 -19.47 -6.74 8.74
C PRO A 6 -18.67 -7.64 7.79
N ALA A 7 -17.37 -7.34 7.66
CA ALA A 7 -16.46 -8.16 6.89
C ALA A 7 -16.44 -9.58 7.49
N THR A 8 -16.64 -10.59 6.65
CA THR A 8 -16.62 -12.01 7.05
C THR A 8 -15.19 -12.58 7.08
N HIS A 9 -14.22 -11.84 6.58
CA HIS A 9 -12.81 -12.19 6.56
C HIS A 9 -11.99 -11.01 7.06
N GLU A 10 -10.94 -11.32 7.81
CA GLU A 10 -9.94 -10.32 8.14
C GLU A 10 -9.11 -9.96 6.91
N ILE A 11 -8.69 -8.70 6.83
CA ILE A 11 -7.80 -8.24 5.77
C ILE A 11 -6.42 -8.87 6.01
N ASP A 12 -5.83 -9.44 4.96
CA ASP A 12 -4.46 -9.97 5.03
C ASP A 12 -3.51 -8.87 5.56
N PRO A 13 -2.78 -9.12 6.67
CA PRO A 13 -1.86 -8.15 7.27
C PRO A 13 -0.81 -7.60 6.29
N LEU A 14 -0.38 -8.40 5.31
CA LEU A 14 0.58 -7.99 4.29
C LEU A 14 -0.04 -6.99 3.31
N LEU A 15 -1.26 -7.26 2.82
CA LEU A 15 -1.97 -6.35 1.91
C LEU A 15 -2.29 -5.02 2.59
N GLU A 16 -2.74 -5.07 3.84
CA GLU A 16 -3.00 -3.87 4.63
C GLU A 16 -1.73 -3.03 4.81
N ALA A 17 -0.61 -3.66 5.20
CA ALA A 17 0.66 -3.00 5.37
C ALA A 17 1.13 -2.31 4.08
N VAL A 18 1.00 -2.99 2.94
CA VAL A 18 1.34 -2.44 1.62
C VAL A 18 0.44 -1.25 1.26
N ALA A 19 -0.88 -1.35 1.49
CA ALA A 19 -1.81 -0.27 1.21
C ALA A 19 -1.52 0.96 2.11
N ASN A 20 -1.18 0.76 3.38
CA ASN A 20 -0.83 1.84 4.29
C ASN A 20 0.49 2.52 3.89
N THR A 21 1.51 1.74 3.49
CA THR A 21 2.74 2.31 2.94
C THR A 21 2.46 3.08 1.65
N ALA A 22 1.61 2.58 0.75
CA ALA A 22 1.22 3.29 -0.47
C ALA A 22 0.62 4.68 -0.17
N ARG A 23 -0.28 4.75 0.81
CA ARG A 23 -0.87 6.02 1.27
C ARG A 23 0.20 6.98 1.79
N ALA A 24 1.11 6.48 2.63
CA ALA A 24 2.20 7.28 3.19
C ALA A 24 3.20 7.76 2.11
N THR A 25 3.43 6.97 1.06
CA THR A 25 4.28 7.36 -0.07
C THR A 25 3.65 8.46 -0.93
N ILE A 26 2.33 8.42 -1.18
CA ILE A 26 1.64 9.41 -2.02
C ILE A 26 1.36 10.70 -1.25
N LEU A 27 0.85 10.57 -0.03
CA LEU A 27 0.57 11.67 0.87
C LEU A 27 1.36 11.43 2.16
N PRO A 28 2.57 12.01 2.28
CA PRO A 28 3.34 11.99 3.51
C PRO A 28 2.55 12.68 4.62
N THR A 29 1.75 11.90 5.33
CA THR A 29 1.10 12.28 6.58
C THR A 29 1.93 11.68 7.70
N ALA A 30 1.90 12.28 8.88
CA ALA A 30 2.54 11.70 10.05
C ALA A 30 1.93 10.32 10.29
N SER A 31 2.62 9.26 9.87
CA SER A 31 2.13 7.90 9.95
C SER A 31 2.15 7.47 11.41
N ILE A 32 0.97 7.36 12.01
CA ILE A 32 0.83 6.82 13.37
C ILE A 32 1.18 5.33 13.28
N ASN A 33 2.27 4.92 13.95
CA ASN A 33 2.77 3.54 14.04
C ASN A 33 3.47 2.94 12.81
N ILE A 34 3.78 3.71 11.75
CA ILE A 34 4.68 3.23 10.68
C ILE A 34 6.05 3.86 10.91
N PRO A 35 7.12 3.06 11.12
CA PRO A 35 8.47 3.58 11.19
C PRO A 35 8.81 4.37 9.92
N PRO A 36 9.52 5.51 10.02
CA PRO A 36 9.99 6.20 8.84
C PRO A 36 10.88 5.26 8.01
N PRO A 37 10.83 5.35 6.67
CA PRO A 37 11.69 4.53 5.83
C PRO A 37 13.17 4.85 6.09
N SER A 38 14.03 3.83 5.95
CA SER A 38 15.48 4.03 5.99
C SER A 38 15.97 4.86 4.80
N ALA A 39 17.22 5.31 4.85
CA ALA A 39 17.83 6.18 3.82
C ALA A 39 17.78 5.58 2.39
N ASP A 40 17.66 4.26 2.27
CA ASP A 40 17.52 3.50 1.02
C ASP A 40 16.07 3.40 0.49
N GLY A 41 15.12 4.02 1.19
CA GLY A 41 13.69 4.01 0.88
C GLY A 41 12.96 2.72 1.29
N ILE A 42 13.57 1.88 2.13
CA ILE A 42 12.94 0.66 2.64
C ILE A 42 12.15 0.98 3.91
N CYS A 43 10.87 0.63 3.93
CA CYS A 43 10.04 0.61 5.13
C CYS A 43 10.14 -0.78 5.76
N SER A 44 10.68 -0.85 6.98
CA SER A 44 10.72 -2.08 7.76
C SER A 44 9.68 -1.98 8.88
N GLN A 45 8.79 -2.96 8.99
CA GLN A 45 7.77 -2.99 10.02
C GLN A 45 7.40 -4.42 10.40
N ARG A 46 6.87 -4.59 11.60
CA ARG A 46 6.27 -5.85 12.04
C ARG A 46 4.79 -5.84 11.68
N LEU A 47 4.35 -6.87 10.97
CA LEU A 47 2.94 -7.09 10.64
C LEU A 47 2.14 -7.43 11.89
N ARG A 48 0.81 -7.29 11.81
CA ARG A 48 -0.09 -7.59 12.95
C ARG A 48 -0.07 -9.06 13.37
N ASP A 49 0.30 -9.96 12.48
CA ASP A 49 0.48 -11.39 12.76
C ASP A 49 1.89 -11.76 13.28
N GLY A 50 2.75 -10.75 13.50
CA GLY A 50 4.09 -10.92 14.06
C GLY A 50 5.21 -11.12 13.04
N ARG A 51 4.89 -11.33 11.75
CA ARG A 51 5.90 -11.44 10.68
C ARG A 51 6.65 -10.13 10.46
N GLU A 52 7.89 -10.20 10.03
CA GLU A 52 8.69 -9.03 9.65
C GLU A 52 8.50 -8.72 8.16
N LEU A 53 8.22 -7.46 7.84
CA LEU A 53 8.09 -6.96 6.48
C LEU A 53 9.19 -5.95 6.18
N ARG A 54 9.89 -6.15 5.08
CA ARG A 54 10.73 -5.14 4.42
C ARG A 54 10.11 -4.79 3.07
N LEU A 55 9.67 -3.55 2.93
CA LEU A 55 8.93 -3.08 1.75
C LEU A 55 9.64 -1.87 1.14
N LYS A 56 9.91 -1.96 -0.17
CA LYS A 56 10.28 -0.80 -0.98
C LYS A 56 9.17 -0.55 -1.99
N LEU A 57 8.49 0.58 -1.86
CA LEU A 57 7.34 0.95 -2.69
C LEU A 57 7.56 2.35 -3.25
N SER A 58 7.24 2.52 -4.53
CA SER A 58 7.16 3.83 -5.17
C SER A 58 5.76 4.07 -5.72
N ALA A 59 5.37 5.34 -5.72
CA ALA A 59 4.15 5.81 -6.34
C ALA A 59 4.52 6.80 -7.45
N HIS A 60 3.91 6.63 -8.62
CA HIS A 60 4.13 7.49 -9.78
C HIS A 60 2.80 8.07 -10.21
N TYR A 61 2.71 9.40 -10.29
CA TYR A 61 1.54 10.06 -10.85
C TYR A 61 1.36 9.62 -12.31
N LEU A 62 0.14 9.18 -12.64
CA LEU A 62 -0.24 8.82 -14.00
C LEU A 62 -1.00 9.98 -14.64
N GLU A 63 -2.13 10.34 -14.04
CA GLU A 63 -3.06 11.29 -14.62
C GLU A 63 -3.99 11.91 -13.57
N GLN A 64 -4.68 12.96 -14.01
CA GLN A 64 -5.76 13.60 -13.27
C GLN A 64 -7.02 13.45 -14.11
N GLU A 65 -8.07 12.90 -13.52
CA GLU A 65 -9.33 12.67 -14.20
C GLU A 65 -10.52 13.11 -13.34
N ARG A 66 -11.70 13.12 -13.94
CA ARG A 66 -12.95 13.45 -13.26
C ARG A 66 -13.76 12.17 -13.04
N ARG A 67 -13.97 11.77 -11.79
CA ARG A 67 -14.82 10.63 -11.41
C ARG A 67 -16.09 11.15 -10.76
N GLY A 68 -17.16 11.24 -11.56
CA GLY A 68 -18.43 11.82 -11.12
C GLY A 68 -18.25 13.29 -10.69
N PRO A 69 -18.61 13.67 -9.45
CA PRO A 69 -18.43 15.04 -8.97
C PRO A 69 -16.99 15.36 -8.56
N CYS A 70 -16.12 14.35 -8.40
CA CYS A 70 -14.78 14.54 -7.85
C CYS A 70 -13.71 14.66 -8.95
N THR A 71 -12.71 15.51 -8.71
CA THR A 71 -11.45 15.50 -9.47
C THR A 71 -10.46 14.65 -8.70
N VAL A 72 -9.87 13.66 -9.36
CA VAL A 72 -8.99 12.68 -8.71
C VAL A 72 -7.62 12.65 -9.38
N LEU A 73 -6.59 12.32 -8.59
CA LEU A 73 -5.25 11.99 -9.07
C LEU A 73 -5.08 10.47 -9.01
N VAL A 74 -4.59 9.89 -10.10
CA VAL A 74 -4.32 8.46 -10.22
C VAL A 74 -2.83 8.22 -10.14
N TYR A 75 -2.43 7.28 -9.30
CA TYR A 75 -1.03 6.90 -9.09
C TYR A 75 -0.82 5.42 -9.37
N ALA A 76 0.18 5.09 -10.18
CA ALA A 76 0.71 3.73 -10.28
C ALA A 76 1.56 3.41 -9.05
N LEU A 77 1.36 2.22 -8.48
CA LEU A 77 2.15 1.67 -7.40
C LEU A 77 3.02 0.54 -7.91
N GLN A 78 4.29 0.56 -7.55
CA GLN A 78 5.21 -0.53 -7.86
C GLN A 78 6.25 -0.71 -6.77
N GLY A 79 6.66 -1.95 -6.52
CA GLY A 79 7.62 -2.21 -5.46
C GLY A 79 7.95 -3.68 -5.26
N ASN A 80 8.69 -3.93 -4.19
CA ASN A 80 9.06 -5.27 -3.74
C ASN A 80 8.86 -5.36 -2.23
N ALA A 81 8.35 -6.49 -1.79
CA ALA A 81 8.20 -6.83 -0.38
C ALA A 81 8.97 -8.12 -0.08
N VAL A 82 9.59 -8.18 1.08
CA VAL A 82 10.18 -9.40 1.64
C VAL A 82 9.56 -9.64 3.01
N VAL A 83 9.07 -10.85 3.23
CA VAL A 83 8.46 -11.28 4.50
C VAL A 83 9.36 -12.30 5.18
N ASP A 84 9.66 -12.06 6.45
CA ASP A 84 10.51 -12.87 7.34
C ASP A 84 11.91 -13.19 6.76
N ASN A 85 12.42 -12.32 5.86
CA ASN A 85 13.61 -12.59 5.03
C ASN A 85 13.55 -13.95 4.29
N ARG A 86 12.35 -14.48 4.06
CA ARG A 86 12.12 -15.81 3.49
C ARG A 86 11.42 -15.77 2.16
N MET A 87 10.40 -14.93 2.02
CA MET A 87 9.55 -14.90 0.81
C MET A 87 9.50 -13.52 0.18
N GLY A 88 9.79 -13.45 -1.10
CA GLY A 88 9.73 -12.24 -1.90
C GLY A 88 8.40 -12.11 -2.65
N TYR A 89 7.92 -10.88 -2.74
CA TYR A 89 6.75 -10.49 -3.51
C TYR A 89 7.07 -9.26 -4.37
N ARG A 90 6.56 -9.26 -5.60
CA ARG A 90 6.46 -8.07 -6.42
C ARG A 90 5.11 -7.40 -6.16
N VAL A 91 5.15 -6.11 -5.89
CA VAL A 91 3.98 -5.27 -5.65
C VAL A 91 3.68 -4.48 -6.91
N THR A 92 2.45 -4.53 -7.38
CA THR A 92 1.92 -3.67 -8.45
C THR A 92 0.53 -3.21 -8.09
N GLY A 93 0.13 -1.99 -8.44
CA GLY A 93 -1.20 -1.51 -8.07
C GLY A 93 -1.49 -0.10 -8.55
N GLN A 94 -2.60 0.42 -8.04
CA GLN A 94 -3.04 1.78 -8.30
C GLN A 94 -3.64 2.40 -7.04
N ALA A 95 -3.48 3.71 -6.88
CA ALA A 95 -4.18 4.49 -5.88
C ALA A 95 -4.88 5.69 -6.53
N VAL A 96 -6.06 6.01 -6.02
CA VAL A 96 -6.89 7.12 -6.50
C VAL A 96 -7.14 8.06 -5.32
N LEU A 97 -6.72 9.30 -5.49
CA LEU A 97 -6.77 10.33 -4.47
C LEU A 97 -7.73 11.44 -4.91
N ASP A 98 -8.73 11.76 -4.09
CA ASP A 98 -9.54 12.95 -4.32
C ASP A 98 -8.72 14.22 -4.04
N VAL A 99 -8.70 15.14 -5.00
CA VAL A 99 -7.92 16.39 -4.90
C VAL A 99 -8.46 17.28 -3.80
N ALA A 100 -9.79 17.37 -3.68
CA ALA A 100 -10.42 18.33 -2.77
C ALA A 100 -10.25 17.94 -1.31
N THR A 101 -10.53 16.68 -0.97
CA THR A 101 -10.51 16.20 0.41
C THR A 101 -9.18 15.55 0.80
N ARG A 102 -8.31 15.24 -0.17
CA ARG A 102 -7.11 14.41 0.01
C ARG A 102 -7.44 13.03 0.58
N ALA A 103 -8.67 12.54 0.38
CA ALA A 103 -9.07 11.20 0.75
C ALA A 103 -8.66 10.21 -0.34
N PHE A 104 -8.13 9.06 0.07
CA PHE A 104 -7.94 7.93 -0.85
C PHE A 104 -9.29 7.28 -1.11
N LEU A 105 -9.76 7.36 -2.36
CA LEU A 105 -10.99 6.72 -2.80
C LEU A 105 -10.77 5.23 -3.07
N GLU A 106 -9.56 4.89 -3.51
CA GLU A 106 -9.18 3.55 -3.92
C GLU A 106 -7.67 3.36 -3.67
N VAL A 107 -7.29 2.22 -3.12
CA VAL A 107 -5.89 1.77 -3.04
C VAL A 107 -5.91 0.27 -3.27
N GLU A 108 -5.56 -0.13 -4.48
CA GLU A 108 -5.54 -1.52 -4.89
C GLU A 108 -4.10 -1.96 -5.14
N CYS A 109 -3.70 -3.06 -4.51
CA CYS A 109 -2.37 -3.63 -4.65
C CYS A 109 -2.49 -5.13 -4.89
N GLN A 110 -1.72 -5.61 -5.85
CA GLN A 110 -1.55 -7.02 -6.14
C GLN A 110 -0.15 -7.46 -5.71
N LEU A 111 -0.10 -8.62 -5.07
CA LEU A 111 1.13 -9.25 -4.60
C LEU A 111 1.38 -10.50 -5.42
N LYS A 112 2.40 -10.44 -6.27
CA LYS A 112 2.87 -11.62 -7.01
C LYS A 112 4.06 -12.21 -6.28
N GLN A 113 3.92 -13.42 -5.76
CA GLN A 113 5.05 -14.15 -5.19
C GLN A 113 6.13 -14.35 -6.24
N VAL A 114 7.38 -14.00 -5.92
CA VAL A 114 8.53 -14.17 -6.81
C VAL A 114 9.47 -15.28 -6.36
N GLY A 115 9.27 -15.82 -5.16
CA GLY A 115 9.99 -16.98 -4.65
C GLY A 115 10.75 -16.69 -3.36
N PRO A 116 11.49 -17.68 -2.85
CA PRO A 116 12.26 -17.53 -1.63
C PRO A 116 13.40 -16.52 -1.81
N VAL A 117 13.70 -15.76 -0.75
CA VAL A 117 14.84 -14.85 -0.71
C VAL A 117 15.98 -15.57 0.01
N MET A 118 17.16 -15.59 -0.60
CA MET A 118 18.36 -16.08 0.07
C MET A 118 18.84 -15.04 1.09
N PRO A 119 19.20 -15.47 2.31
CA PRO A 119 19.73 -14.57 3.34
C PRO A 119 21.08 -13.96 2.96
#